data_AF-A0A125QA45-F1
#
_entry.id   AF-A0A125QA45-F1
#
_cell.length_a   1.000
_cell.length_b   1.000
_cell.length_c   1.000
_cell.angle_alpha   90.00
_cell.angle_beta   90.00
_cell.angle_gamma   90.00
#
_symmetry.space_group_name_H-M   'P 1'
#
loop_
_entity.id
_entity.type
_entity.pdbx_description
1 polymer ?
#
loop_
_entity_poly.entity_id
_entity_poly.type
_entity_poly.pdbx_seq_one_letter_code
_entity_poly.pdbx_strand_id
1 'polypeptide(L)'
;MAKRTTSAGRRPASNKTYAGSLGETLDEAGFEALGRRIKVHDRGVGTQPALPPKWFDPVVEFLWAALPDLVANHWDHLYIDALQSACQALVALGQAVLDGSGGIKANPEPALPSILPRLDDVATVIVCLAAQVSLLEYRHFTGARDRPSPTGLRRPNIRADHGSGPAYLAPDAFRVFESLDLVIGARWTERAETIFWRDNPSVWGVDFTKDRRFLRARDAALATVPDDIAEKIEKTAVITEESIVEWLQIAPKTKTREDALKSLRFWSSQSLDRVFHRRWRLDCGWLSVEESYRTLLIEYDALSINMRRHFAARYLPHAPFLYE
;
A
#
# COMPACT_ATOMS: atom_id res chain seq x y z
N MET A 1 -24.85 -11.54 -80.67
CA MET A 1 -25.65 -10.38 -80.22
C MET A 1 -24.84 -9.71 -79.10
N ALA A 2 -24.29 -8.51 -79.23
CA ALA A 2 -24.94 -7.18 -79.33
C ALA A 2 -25.81 -6.89 -78.08
N LYS A 3 -25.69 -5.81 -77.29
CA LYS A 3 -24.86 -4.57 -77.19
C LYS A 3 -24.85 -4.15 -75.68
N ARG A 4 -24.02 -3.26 -75.08
CA ARG A 4 -22.93 -2.34 -75.51
C ARG A 4 -22.01 -1.95 -74.31
N THR A 5 -20.82 -1.41 -74.62
CA THR A 5 -20.01 -0.30 -74.01
C THR A 5 -20.55 0.47 -72.77
N THR A 6 -19.76 1.07 -71.85
CA THR A 6 -18.38 1.66 -71.82
C THR A 6 -17.99 1.94 -70.33
N SER A 7 -16.79 2.32 -69.85
CA SER A 7 -15.51 2.80 -70.42
C SER A 7 -14.32 2.63 -69.45
N ALA A 8 -13.10 2.86 -69.98
CA ALA A 8 -11.81 3.31 -69.40
C ALA A 8 -11.68 3.67 -67.88
N GLY A 9 -10.50 3.60 -67.25
CA GLY A 9 -9.16 3.42 -67.83
C GLY A 9 -7.99 3.38 -66.81
N ARG A 10 -6.77 3.65 -67.31
CA ARG A 10 -5.48 3.51 -66.59
C ARG A 10 -5.25 4.50 -65.44
N ARG A 11 -4.37 4.09 -64.50
CA ARG A 11 -3.53 4.88 -63.56
C ARG A 11 -2.92 6.16 -64.21
N PRO A 12 -2.39 7.18 -63.47
CA PRO A 12 -1.96 7.14 -62.05
C PRO A 12 -2.28 8.41 -61.19
N ALA A 13 -1.77 8.40 -59.96
CA ALA A 13 -1.35 9.55 -59.13
C ALA A 13 -2.40 10.54 -58.59
N SER A 14 -2.42 10.70 -57.25
CA SER A 14 -2.00 11.98 -56.65
C SER A 14 -1.56 11.80 -55.20
N ASN A 15 -0.28 12.10 -54.90
CA ASN A 15 0.08 12.53 -53.56
C ASN A 15 -0.59 13.90 -53.36
N LYS A 16 -1.61 13.95 -52.51
CA LYS A 16 -2.07 15.17 -51.85
C LYS A 16 -2.16 14.87 -50.36
N THR A 17 -1.04 15.10 -49.67
CA THR A 17 -1.08 15.37 -48.24
C THR A 17 -2.00 16.57 -48.04
N TYR A 18 -3.06 16.37 -47.26
CA TYR A 18 -3.87 17.48 -46.75
C TYR A 18 -3.09 18.07 -45.57
N ALA A 19 -2.64 19.31 -45.73
CA ALA A 19 -2.04 20.06 -44.63
C ALA A 19 -3.01 20.09 -43.44
N GLY A 20 -2.57 19.62 -42.27
CA GLY A 20 -3.42 19.47 -41.08
C GLY A 20 -4.12 18.11 -40.95
N SER A 21 -3.68 17.09 -41.68
CA SER A 21 -4.03 15.69 -41.38
C SER A 21 -3.29 15.22 -40.12
N LEU A 22 -3.95 14.43 -39.26
CA LEU A 22 -3.38 13.88 -38.02
C LEU A 22 -2.08 13.08 -38.22
N GLY A 23 -1.84 12.56 -39.43
CA GLY A 23 -0.59 11.88 -39.78
C GLY A 23 0.63 12.81 -39.83
N GLU A 24 0.45 14.05 -40.28
CA GLU A 24 1.55 15.03 -40.42
C GLU A 24 2.13 15.40 -39.05
N THR A 25 1.27 15.53 -38.02
CA THR A 25 1.65 15.72 -36.62
C THR A 25 2.28 14.48 -35.95
N LEU A 26 2.20 13.30 -36.56
CA LEU A 26 2.80 12.06 -36.04
C LEU A 26 4.18 11.80 -36.67
N ASP A 27 4.35 12.17 -37.94
CA ASP A 27 5.64 12.06 -38.64
C ASP A 27 6.67 13.07 -38.10
N GLU A 28 6.29 14.31 -37.79
CA GLU A 28 7.18 15.29 -37.13
C GLU A 28 7.64 14.86 -35.72
N ALA A 29 6.87 14.01 -35.04
CA ALA A 29 7.21 13.44 -33.75
C ALA A 29 8.11 12.17 -33.85
N GLY A 30 8.46 11.74 -35.06
CA GLY A 30 9.40 10.63 -35.29
C GLY A 30 8.84 9.22 -35.04
N PHE A 31 7.52 9.02 -35.17
CA PHE A 31 6.88 7.73 -34.94
C PHE A 31 6.78 6.89 -36.22
N GLU A 32 7.74 5.97 -36.44
CA GLU A 32 7.54 4.91 -37.42
C GLU A 32 6.52 3.86 -36.94
N ALA A 33 5.54 3.55 -37.79
CA ALA A 33 4.48 2.59 -37.47
C ALA A 33 4.94 1.13 -37.65
N LEU A 34 5.57 0.56 -36.62
CA LEU A 34 5.84 -0.88 -36.50
C LEU A 34 5.24 -1.49 -35.23
N GLY A 35 4.78 -2.73 -35.34
CA GLY A 35 3.79 -3.29 -34.43
C GLY A 35 4.23 -3.57 -32.98
N ARG A 36 3.37 -3.18 -32.04
CA ARG A 36 3.25 -3.74 -30.67
C ARG A 36 4.52 -3.80 -29.81
N ARG A 37 5.15 -2.65 -29.54
CA ARG A 37 5.67 -2.23 -28.22
C ARG A 37 6.32 -0.86 -28.36
N ILE A 38 5.76 0.17 -27.71
CA ILE A 38 6.43 1.47 -27.62
C ILE A 38 7.56 1.36 -26.61
N LYS A 39 8.81 1.37 -27.10
CA LYS A 39 9.97 1.74 -26.28
C LYS A 39 10.14 3.25 -26.40
N VAL A 40 9.83 3.98 -25.33
CA VAL A 40 10.21 5.39 -25.24
C VAL A 40 11.72 5.43 -25.01
N HIS A 41 12.47 5.95 -25.99
CA HIS A 41 13.87 6.32 -25.77
C HIS A 41 13.89 7.65 -25.02
N ASP A 42 14.44 7.63 -23.81
CA ASP A 42 14.56 8.80 -22.96
C ASP A 42 15.61 9.76 -23.56
N ARG A 43 15.16 10.79 -24.28
CA ARG A 43 16.02 11.88 -24.74
C ARG A 43 16.17 12.85 -23.59
N GLY A 44 17.39 12.91 -23.03
CA GLY A 44 17.69 13.71 -21.84
C GLY A 44 17.15 15.14 -21.89
N VAL A 45 16.09 15.37 -21.14
CA VAL A 45 15.63 16.71 -20.75
C VAL A 45 16.36 17.07 -19.47
N GLY A 46 16.97 18.26 -19.42
CA GLY A 46 17.69 18.72 -18.23
C GLY A 46 16.81 18.70 -16.99
N THR A 47 17.28 18.05 -15.92
CA THR A 47 16.50 17.79 -14.71
C THR A 47 16.17 19.08 -13.97
N GLN A 48 15.02 19.69 -14.28
CA GLN A 48 14.38 20.57 -13.31
C GLN A 48 14.01 19.73 -12.09
N PRO A 49 14.28 20.21 -10.85
CA PRO A 49 13.86 19.48 -9.66
C PRO A 49 12.33 19.35 -9.67
N ALA A 50 11.84 18.11 -9.59
CA ALA A 50 10.41 17.84 -9.59
C ALA A 50 9.75 18.54 -8.41
N LEU A 51 8.67 19.30 -8.66
CA LEU A 51 7.89 19.91 -7.59
C LEU A 51 7.31 18.81 -6.70
N PRO A 52 7.32 18.99 -5.36
CA PRO A 52 6.73 18.01 -4.46
C PRO A 52 5.23 17.83 -4.75
N PRO A 53 4.69 16.60 -4.65
CA PRO A 53 3.26 16.39 -4.74
C PRO A 53 2.49 17.17 -3.66
N LYS A 54 1.26 17.59 -3.95
CA LYS A 54 0.42 18.41 -3.05
C LYS A 54 0.18 17.82 -1.65
N TRP A 55 0.34 16.50 -1.49
CA TRP A 55 0.22 15.81 -0.20
C TRP A 55 1.50 15.85 0.65
N PHE A 56 2.66 16.15 0.04
CA PHE A 56 3.97 15.98 0.67
C PHE A 56 4.13 16.86 1.91
N ASP A 57 4.02 18.18 1.78
CA ASP A 57 4.19 19.10 2.91
C ASP A 57 3.14 18.86 4.01
N PRO A 58 1.83 18.72 3.72
CA PRO A 58 0.84 18.36 4.75
C PRO A 58 1.13 17.05 5.49
N VAL A 59 1.68 16.04 4.81
CA VAL A 59 2.09 14.77 5.43
C VAL A 59 3.31 14.96 6.32
N VAL A 60 4.34 15.65 5.85
CA VAL A 60 5.56 15.91 6.64
C VAL A 60 5.26 16.75 7.88
N GLU A 61 4.48 17.83 7.73
CA GLU A 61 4.03 18.66 8.85
C GLU A 61 3.24 17.85 9.89
N PHE A 62 2.29 17.02 9.44
CA PHE A 62 1.49 16.19 10.35
C PHE A 62 2.32 15.13 11.08
N LEU A 63 3.22 14.43 10.38
CA LEU A 63 4.06 13.39 10.97
C LEU A 63 4.95 13.96 12.09
N TRP A 64 5.58 15.13 11.87
CA TRP A 64 6.38 15.79 12.91
C TRP A 64 5.54 16.29 14.09
N ALA A 65 4.34 16.81 13.83
CA ALA A 65 3.46 17.33 14.88
C ALA A 65 2.79 16.23 15.73
N ALA A 66 2.57 15.04 15.16
CA ALA A 66 1.89 13.92 15.82
C ALA A 66 2.83 12.92 16.50
N LEU A 67 4.12 12.87 16.14
CA LEU A 67 5.10 12.04 16.82
C LEU A 67 5.52 12.63 18.19
N PRO A 68 5.71 11.81 19.23
CA PRO A 68 6.12 12.32 20.55
C PRO A 68 7.60 12.74 20.57
N ASP A 69 7.86 14.03 20.78
CA ASP A 69 9.19 14.58 21.05
C ASP A 69 9.53 14.39 22.54
N LEU A 70 10.04 13.20 22.89
CA LEU A 70 10.36 12.82 24.27
C LEU A 70 11.68 13.43 24.76
N VAL A 71 12.59 13.70 23.83
CA VAL A 71 13.90 14.32 24.07
C VAL A 71 14.17 15.25 22.90
N ALA A 72 14.29 16.55 23.15
CA ALA A 72 14.33 17.58 22.11
C ALA A 72 15.19 17.22 20.88
N ASN A 73 14.54 17.14 19.72
CA ASN A 73 15.08 16.70 18.42
C ASN A 73 15.35 15.20 18.28
N HIS A 74 14.70 14.36 19.08
CA HIS A 74 14.75 12.90 18.98
C HIS A 74 13.36 12.28 19.23
N TRP A 75 12.84 11.63 18.20
CA TRP A 75 11.54 10.99 18.23
C TRP A 75 11.73 9.48 18.32
N ASP A 76 11.37 8.92 19.47
CA ASP A 76 11.31 7.48 19.69
C ASP A 76 9.90 6.97 19.37
N HIS A 77 9.83 5.85 18.66
CA HIS A 77 8.56 5.20 18.34
C HIS A 77 7.99 4.35 19.49
N LEU A 78 8.72 4.21 20.61
CA LEU A 78 8.29 3.48 21.81
C LEU A 78 7.86 2.03 21.57
N TYR A 79 8.30 1.41 20.48
CA TYR A 79 7.82 0.11 19.98
C TYR A 79 6.29 0.06 19.74
N ILE A 80 5.67 1.20 19.41
CA ILE A 80 4.27 1.31 19.00
C ILE A 80 4.22 1.36 17.46
N ASP A 81 3.50 0.43 16.84
CA ASP A 81 3.55 0.19 15.39
C ASP A 81 3.19 1.41 14.53
N ALA A 82 2.19 2.18 14.95
CA ALA A 82 1.77 3.41 14.27
C ALA A 82 2.86 4.50 14.33
N LEU A 83 3.54 4.65 15.47
CA LEU A 83 4.67 5.58 15.62
C LEU A 83 5.89 5.09 14.82
N GLN A 84 6.15 3.77 14.83
CA GLN A 84 7.26 3.15 14.09
C GLN A 84 7.08 3.34 12.58
N SER A 85 5.86 3.13 12.08
CA SER A 85 5.52 3.35 10.67
C SER A 85 5.61 4.82 10.27
N ALA A 86 5.25 5.74 11.19
CA ALA A 86 5.40 7.18 10.99
C ALA A 86 6.88 7.64 10.96
N CYS A 87 7.72 7.10 11.85
CA CYS A 87 9.17 7.33 11.82
C CYS A 87 9.79 6.80 10.51
N GLN A 88 9.40 5.60 10.06
CA GLN A 88 9.82 5.06 8.77
C GLN A 88 9.33 5.91 7.59
N ALA A 89 8.12 6.47 7.66
CA ALA A 89 7.60 7.38 6.64
C ALA A 89 8.46 8.65 6.53
N LEU A 90 8.83 9.30 7.65
CA LEU A 90 9.70 10.49 7.62
C LEU A 90 11.09 10.19 7.03
N VAL A 91 11.67 9.02 7.31
CA VAL A 91 12.93 8.57 6.68
C VAL A 91 12.73 8.34 5.17
N ALA A 92 11.66 7.65 4.76
CA ALA A 92 11.33 7.40 3.36
C ALA A 92 10.96 8.68 2.57
N LEU A 93 10.56 9.75 3.25
CA LEU A 93 10.31 11.09 2.69
C LEU A 93 11.56 11.98 2.71
N GLY A 94 12.73 11.47 3.10
CA GLY A 94 14.00 12.21 3.14
C GLY A 94 14.09 13.26 4.25
N GLN A 95 13.13 13.29 5.18
CA GLN A 95 13.02 14.31 6.22
C GLN A 95 13.73 13.92 7.52
N ALA A 96 13.98 12.63 7.73
CA ALA A 96 14.61 12.09 8.92
C ALA A 96 15.69 11.06 8.60
N VAL A 97 16.55 10.81 9.57
CA VAL A 97 17.52 9.71 9.58
C VAL A 97 17.26 8.81 10.78
N LEU A 98 17.49 7.50 10.63
CA LEU A 98 17.43 6.55 11.74
C LEU A 98 18.53 6.87 12.76
N ASP A 99 18.17 6.86 14.04
CA ASP A 99 19.13 6.86 15.12
C ASP A 99 19.54 5.42 15.48
N GLY A 100 20.76 5.24 16.00
CA GLY A 100 21.27 3.92 16.40
C GLY A 100 20.48 3.25 17.53
N SER A 101 19.57 3.98 18.17
CA SER A 101 18.66 3.53 19.24
C SER A 101 17.32 2.97 18.74
N GLY A 102 16.99 3.12 17.45
CA GLY A 102 15.69 2.74 16.86
C GLY A 102 14.76 3.94 16.57
N GLY A 103 14.93 5.05 17.28
CA GLY A 103 14.23 6.31 16.99
C GLY A 103 14.73 7.02 15.72
N ILE A 104 14.31 8.26 15.51
CA ILE A 104 14.76 9.11 14.41
C ILE A 104 15.27 10.47 14.89
N LYS A 105 16.03 11.13 14.02
CA LYS A 105 16.45 12.53 14.13
C LYS A 105 16.07 13.26 12.84
N ALA A 106 15.78 14.55 12.93
CA ALA A 106 15.58 15.39 11.75
C ALA A 106 16.83 15.34 10.86
N ASN A 107 16.63 15.19 9.55
CA ASN A 107 17.71 15.26 8.57
C ASN A 107 18.22 16.73 8.52
N PRO A 108 19.52 17.02 8.71
CA PRO A 108 20.05 18.38 8.59
C PRO A 108 19.95 18.95 7.15
N GLU A 109 19.86 18.08 6.14
CA GLU A 109 19.72 18.45 4.73
C GLU A 109 18.46 17.76 4.14
N PRO A 110 17.24 18.18 4.54
CA PRO A 110 16.01 17.55 4.10
C PRO A 110 15.81 17.80 2.60
N ALA A 111 15.60 16.70 1.86
CA ALA A 111 15.47 16.75 0.40
C ALA A 111 14.32 15.85 -0.06
N LEU A 112 13.65 16.25 -1.14
CA LEU A 112 12.64 15.41 -1.79
C LEU A 112 13.32 14.17 -2.39
N PRO A 113 12.99 12.94 -1.96
CA PRO A 113 13.64 11.73 -2.47
C PRO A 113 13.26 11.48 -3.92
N SER A 114 14.20 10.93 -4.70
CA SER A 114 13.98 10.55 -6.10
C SER A 114 12.91 9.46 -6.26
N ILE A 115 12.69 8.66 -5.21
CA ILE A 115 11.68 7.61 -5.14
C ILE A 115 10.80 7.90 -3.93
N LEU A 116 9.58 8.39 -4.18
CA LEU A 116 8.59 8.60 -3.11
C LEU A 116 7.90 7.28 -2.71
N PRO A 117 7.57 7.12 -1.42
CA PRO A 117 6.78 5.98 -0.95
C PRO A 117 5.41 5.94 -1.64
N ARG A 118 4.76 4.77 -1.60
CA ARG A 118 3.43 4.63 -2.20
C ARG A 118 2.39 5.43 -1.42
N LEU A 119 1.45 6.06 -2.14
CA LEU A 119 0.45 6.95 -1.55
C LEU A 119 -0.63 6.20 -0.74
N ASP A 120 -0.86 4.91 -1.03
CA ASP A 120 -1.70 4.03 -0.22
C ASP A 120 -1.06 3.72 1.13
N ASP A 121 0.25 3.43 1.15
CA ASP A 121 1.00 3.23 2.39
C ASP A 121 1.08 4.51 3.24
N VAL A 122 1.41 5.65 2.65
CA VAL A 122 1.43 6.95 3.36
C VAL A 122 0.06 7.26 3.96
N ALA A 123 -1.04 7.04 3.21
CA ALA A 123 -2.38 7.27 3.71
C ALA A 123 -2.75 6.35 4.89
N THR A 124 -2.38 5.07 4.84
CA THR A 124 -2.59 4.15 5.98
C THR A 124 -1.78 4.58 7.20
N VAL A 125 -0.51 4.96 7.05
CA VAL A 125 0.30 5.47 8.18
C VAL A 125 -0.33 6.69 8.84
N ILE A 126 -0.84 7.64 8.04
CA ILE A 126 -1.51 8.84 8.56
C ILE A 126 -2.81 8.50 9.30
N VAL A 127 -3.61 7.56 8.78
CA VAL A 127 -4.84 7.08 9.45
C VAL A 127 -4.51 6.40 10.79
N CYS A 128 -3.59 5.43 10.79
CA CYS A 128 -3.21 4.70 11.99
C CYS A 128 -2.57 5.63 13.05
N LEU A 129 -1.71 6.57 12.64
CA LEU A 129 -1.12 7.57 13.53
C LEU A 129 -2.20 8.49 14.12
N ALA A 130 -3.09 9.04 13.29
CA ALA A 130 -4.17 9.91 13.74
C ALA A 130 -5.08 9.20 14.76
N ALA A 131 -5.38 7.92 14.56
CA ALA A 131 -6.12 7.12 15.52
C ALA A 131 -5.33 6.90 16.83
N GLN A 132 -4.05 6.53 16.72
CA GLN A 132 -3.15 6.31 17.85
C GLN A 132 -3.01 7.55 18.77
N VAL A 133 -2.98 8.75 18.20
CA VAL A 133 -2.89 10.02 18.95
C VAL A 133 -4.23 10.71 19.20
N SER A 134 -5.36 10.00 19.00
CA SER A 134 -6.73 10.52 19.24
C SER A 134 -7.10 11.79 18.45
N LEU A 135 -6.46 12.00 17.30
CA LEU A 135 -6.85 13.00 16.30
C LEU A 135 -7.93 12.46 15.34
N LEU A 136 -8.01 11.14 15.18
CA LEU A 136 -9.11 10.43 14.52
C LEU A 136 -9.80 9.54 15.56
N GLU A 137 -11.12 9.68 15.73
CA GLU A 137 -11.90 8.85 16.63
C GLU A 137 -13.12 8.24 15.90
N TYR A 138 -13.11 6.94 15.68
CA TYR A 138 -14.17 6.21 14.99
C TYR A 138 -15.51 6.20 15.75
N ARG A 139 -16.64 6.21 15.03
CA ARG A 139 -17.98 6.09 15.62
C ARG A 139 -18.75 4.91 15.06
N HIS A 140 -19.43 4.20 15.96
CA HIS A 140 -20.36 3.14 15.62
C HIS A 140 -21.53 3.68 14.78
N PHE A 141 -21.99 2.90 13.80
CA PHE A 141 -23.16 3.20 12.96
C PHE A 141 -24.03 1.98 12.72
N THR A 142 -25.23 2.19 12.19
CA THR A 142 -26.15 1.12 11.79
C THR A 142 -25.54 0.27 10.68
N GLY A 143 -25.06 -0.92 11.04
CA GLY A 143 -24.33 -1.84 10.14
C GLY A 143 -23.09 -2.46 10.80
N ALA A 144 -22.53 -1.81 11.82
CA ALA A 144 -21.41 -2.33 12.59
C ALA A 144 -21.80 -3.50 13.52
N ARG A 145 -20.82 -4.33 13.88
CA ARG A 145 -20.95 -5.34 14.94
C ARG A 145 -20.58 -4.71 16.28
N ASP A 146 -21.36 -5.06 17.31
CA ASP A 146 -21.28 -4.59 18.70
C ASP A 146 -21.43 -3.08 18.93
N ARG A 147 -22.23 -2.71 19.94
CA ARG A 147 -22.57 -1.32 20.26
C ARG A 147 -21.77 -0.82 21.47
N PRO A 148 -20.61 -0.18 21.30
CA PRO A 148 -19.86 0.38 22.42
C PRO A 148 -20.62 1.52 23.12
N SER A 149 -20.30 1.77 24.39
CA SER A 149 -20.85 2.91 25.13
C SER A 149 -20.38 4.23 24.50
N PRO A 150 -21.28 5.20 24.22
CA PRO A 150 -20.91 6.49 23.63
C PRO A 150 -20.31 7.49 24.64
N THR A 151 -20.18 7.12 25.91
CA THR A 151 -19.68 7.99 26.99
C THR A 151 -18.23 8.42 26.75
N GLY A 152 -17.99 9.74 26.69
CA GLY A 152 -16.66 10.35 26.53
C GLY A 152 -16.23 10.64 25.09
N LEU A 153 -16.95 10.13 24.09
CA LEU A 153 -16.60 10.29 22.67
C LEU A 153 -17.03 11.65 22.10
N ARG A 154 -16.14 12.32 21.36
CA ARG A 154 -16.44 13.58 20.64
C ARG A 154 -17.55 13.37 19.59
N ARG A 155 -18.33 14.40 19.25
CA ARG A 155 -19.35 14.26 18.18
C ARG A 155 -18.68 14.06 16.81
N PRO A 156 -19.15 13.14 15.95
CA PRO A 156 -18.59 12.98 14.62
C PRO A 156 -18.79 14.26 13.79
N ASN A 157 -17.74 14.64 13.07
CA ASN A 157 -17.75 15.71 12.07
C ASN A 157 -17.45 15.19 10.66
N ILE A 158 -16.96 13.95 10.50
CA ILE A 158 -16.92 13.22 9.23
C ILE A 158 -18.12 12.29 9.13
N ARG A 159 -18.86 12.40 8.04
CA ARG A 159 -20.03 11.57 7.72
C ARG A 159 -19.61 10.25 7.09
N ALA A 160 -20.35 9.20 7.42
CA ALA A 160 -20.23 7.90 6.77
C ALA A 160 -20.50 8.00 5.26
N ASP A 161 -19.68 7.29 4.48
CA ASP A 161 -19.81 7.14 3.03
C ASP A 161 -18.95 5.97 2.55
N HIS A 162 -19.18 5.46 1.33
CA HIS A 162 -18.38 4.38 0.72
C HIS A 162 -18.04 3.21 1.67
N GLY A 163 -19.04 2.64 2.36
CA GLY A 163 -18.84 1.53 3.31
C GLY A 163 -18.11 1.89 4.63
N SER A 164 -17.56 3.10 4.73
CA SER A 164 -16.81 3.61 5.88
C SER A 164 -17.75 4.32 6.87
N GLY A 165 -17.60 4.04 8.16
CA GLY A 165 -18.46 4.58 9.21
C GLY A 165 -18.20 6.07 9.52
N PRO A 166 -19.04 6.73 10.33
CA PRO A 166 -18.78 8.10 10.74
C PRO A 166 -17.59 8.17 11.71
N ALA A 167 -16.96 9.35 11.80
CA ALA A 167 -15.86 9.60 12.73
C ALA A 167 -15.82 11.06 13.19
N TYR A 168 -15.06 11.30 14.25
CA TYR A 168 -14.51 12.61 14.55
C TYR A 168 -13.08 12.70 14.00
N LEU A 169 -12.75 13.79 13.31
CA LEU A 169 -11.41 14.18 12.92
C LEU A 169 -11.08 15.53 13.59
N ALA A 170 -9.91 15.65 14.20
CA ALA A 170 -9.46 16.90 14.81
C ALA A 170 -9.16 17.96 13.72
N PRO A 171 -9.39 19.27 13.99
CA PRO A 171 -9.12 20.35 13.04
C PRO A 171 -7.73 20.25 12.40
N ASP A 172 -6.71 19.99 13.22
CA ASP A 172 -5.30 19.93 12.84
C ASP A 172 -4.99 18.80 11.84
N ALA A 173 -5.82 17.76 11.79
CA ALA A 173 -5.69 16.63 10.88
C ALA A 173 -6.43 16.81 9.54
N PHE A 174 -7.35 17.77 9.39
CA PHE A 174 -8.13 17.92 8.15
C PHE A 174 -7.22 18.14 6.93
N ARG A 175 -6.25 19.06 7.04
CA ARG A 175 -5.38 19.43 5.90
C ARG A 175 -4.64 18.23 5.31
N VAL A 176 -4.13 17.31 6.14
CA VAL A 176 -3.44 16.11 5.64
C VAL A 176 -4.42 15.11 5.03
N PHE A 177 -5.59 14.88 5.65
CA PHE A 177 -6.62 13.97 5.13
C PHE A 177 -7.23 14.45 3.80
N GLU A 178 -7.46 15.76 3.64
CA GLU A 178 -7.89 16.35 2.36
C GLU A 178 -6.79 16.25 1.29
N SER A 179 -5.52 16.52 1.66
CA SER A 179 -4.39 16.43 0.71
C SER A 179 -4.15 15.01 0.17
N LEU A 180 -4.52 13.98 0.94
CA LEU A 180 -4.42 12.56 0.60
C LEU A 180 -5.67 12.00 -0.09
N ASP A 181 -6.65 12.85 -0.37
CA ASP A 181 -7.94 12.50 -0.97
C ASP A 181 -8.71 11.46 -0.13
N LEU A 182 -8.64 11.58 1.20
CA LEU A 182 -9.39 10.73 2.14
C LEU A 182 -10.72 11.38 2.56
N VAL A 183 -10.78 12.71 2.59
CA VAL A 183 -11.96 13.49 2.97
C VAL A 183 -12.27 14.53 1.91
N ILE A 184 -13.54 14.60 1.49
CA ILE A 184 -14.10 15.71 0.70
C ILE A 184 -15.41 16.14 1.34
N GLY A 185 -15.57 17.45 1.60
CA GLY A 185 -16.84 18.01 2.08
C GLY A 185 -17.37 17.36 3.37
N ALA A 186 -16.45 17.01 4.29
CA ALA A 186 -16.74 16.29 5.54
C ALA A 186 -17.38 14.91 5.35
N ARG A 187 -17.01 14.20 4.29
CA ARG A 187 -17.34 12.78 4.00
C ARG A 187 -16.06 12.02 3.65
N TRP A 188 -16.06 10.72 3.92
CA TRP A 188 -15.05 9.81 3.37
C TRP A 188 -15.18 9.70 1.85
N THR A 189 -14.04 9.53 1.17
CA THR A 189 -13.98 9.23 -0.26
C THR A 189 -13.99 7.70 -0.51
N GLU A 190 -14.19 7.29 -1.76
CA GLU A 190 -13.99 5.89 -2.18
C GLU A 190 -12.55 5.40 -1.88
N ARG A 191 -11.55 6.29 -2.05
CA ARG A 191 -10.15 6.03 -1.72
C ARG A 191 -9.97 5.69 -0.24
N ALA A 192 -10.70 6.36 0.65
CA ALA A 192 -10.58 6.12 2.09
C ALA A 192 -11.04 4.72 2.50
N GLU A 193 -12.03 4.13 1.81
CA GLU A 193 -12.55 2.79 2.11
C GLU A 193 -11.45 1.72 2.13
N THR A 194 -10.62 1.66 1.08
CA THR A 194 -9.56 0.65 0.98
C THR A 194 -8.40 0.91 1.94
N ILE A 195 -8.20 2.17 2.38
CA ILE A 195 -7.28 2.52 3.46
C ILE A 195 -7.83 2.03 4.81
N PHE A 196 -9.13 2.18 5.07
CA PHE A 196 -9.77 1.67 6.28
C PHE A 196 -9.89 0.14 6.33
N TRP A 197 -9.73 -0.58 5.22
CA TRP A 197 -9.54 -2.04 5.26
C TRP A 197 -8.18 -2.44 5.83
N ARG A 198 -7.17 -1.56 5.75
CA ARG A 198 -5.81 -1.80 6.26
C ARG A 198 -5.70 -1.47 7.75
N ASP A 199 -6.34 -0.40 8.19
CA ASP A 199 -6.50 -0.05 9.61
C ASP A 199 -7.52 -0.95 10.33
N ASN A 200 -8.61 -1.31 9.64
CA ASN A 200 -9.71 -2.16 10.10
C ASN A 200 -10.29 -1.78 11.48
N PRO A 201 -10.89 -0.58 11.61
CA PRO A 201 -11.40 -0.10 12.89
C PRO A 201 -12.53 -0.98 13.43
N SER A 202 -12.27 -1.67 14.53
CA SER A 202 -13.19 -2.65 15.15
C SER A 202 -14.58 -2.07 15.46
N VAL A 203 -14.64 -0.78 15.80
CA VAL A 203 -15.86 0.01 16.06
C VAL A 203 -16.84 0.04 14.87
N TRP A 204 -16.35 -0.21 13.65
CA TRP A 204 -17.17 -0.29 12.44
C TRP A 204 -17.56 -1.74 12.06
N GLY A 205 -16.89 -2.76 12.60
CA GLY A 205 -17.24 -4.17 12.40
C GLY A 205 -17.33 -4.63 10.93
N VAL A 206 -16.63 -3.97 10.01
CA VAL A 206 -16.69 -4.22 8.56
C VAL A 206 -15.93 -5.50 8.20
N ASP A 207 -16.62 -6.43 7.55
CA ASP A 207 -16.08 -7.73 7.13
C ASP A 207 -15.71 -7.70 5.64
N PHE A 208 -14.63 -6.98 5.31
CA PHE A 208 -14.18 -6.80 3.92
C PHE A 208 -13.71 -8.11 3.25
N THR A 209 -13.47 -9.18 4.02
CA THR A 209 -13.04 -10.48 3.48
C THR A 209 -14.06 -11.13 2.53
N LYS A 210 -15.32 -10.66 2.62
CA LYS A 210 -16.45 -11.08 1.78
C LYS A 210 -16.72 -10.15 0.60
N ASP A 211 -16.04 -9.01 0.51
CA ASP A 211 -16.19 -8.07 -0.60
C ASP A 211 -15.67 -8.69 -1.91
N ARG A 212 -16.36 -8.42 -3.02
CA ARG A 212 -16.01 -8.95 -4.34
C ARG A 212 -14.61 -8.51 -4.81
N ARG A 213 -14.14 -7.33 -4.38
CA ARG A 213 -12.78 -6.82 -4.64
C ARG A 213 -11.74 -7.69 -3.93
N PHE A 214 -11.89 -7.92 -2.63
CA PHE A 214 -11.00 -8.78 -1.85
C PHE A 214 -10.97 -10.22 -2.42
N LEU A 215 -12.14 -10.81 -2.68
CA LEU A 215 -12.24 -12.16 -3.24
C LEU A 215 -11.54 -12.29 -4.61
N ARG A 216 -11.73 -11.30 -5.49
CA ARG A 216 -11.03 -11.24 -6.79
C ARG A 216 -9.52 -11.08 -6.63
N ALA A 217 -9.08 -10.21 -5.73
CA ALA A 217 -7.67 -9.96 -5.51
C ALA A 217 -6.94 -11.17 -4.91
N ARG A 218 -7.61 -11.96 -4.05
CA ARG A 218 -7.12 -13.28 -3.60
C ARG A 218 -7.00 -14.26 -4.77
N ASP A 219 -8.04 -14.38 -5.58
CA ASP A 219 -8.06 -15.35 -6.68
C ASP A 219 -7.02 -14.99 -7.75
N ALA A 220 -6.78 -13.69 -7.99
CA ALA A 220 -5.65 -13.21 -8.79
C ALA A 220 -4.30 -13.52 -8.13
N ALA A 221 -4.11 -13.22 -6.85
CA ALA A 221 -2.85 -13.49 -6.13
C ALA A 221 -2.46 -14.97 -6.16
N LEU A 222 -3.43 -15.88 -6.05
CA LEU A 222 -3.22 -17.33 -6.20
C LEU A 222 -2.82 -17.74 -7.63
N ALA A 223 -3.35 -17.06 -8.65
CA ALA A 223 -3.10 -17.39 -10.05
C ALA A 223 -1.79 -16.78 -10.61
N THR A 224 -1.22 -15.77 -9.93
CA THR A 224 -0.08 -14.98 -10.46
C THR A 224 1.09 -14.86 -9.47
N VAL A 225 1.29 -15.83 -8.58
CA VAL A 225 2.44 -15.86 -7.65
C VAL A 225 3.76 -15.83 -8.43
N PRO A 226 4.64 -14.83 -8.24
CA PRO A 226 5.98 -14.81 -8.82
C PRO A 226 6.88 -15.90 -8.25
N ASP A 227 7.83 -16.41 -9.04
CA ASP A 227 8.73 -17.51 -8.64
C ASP A 227 9.55 -17.17 -7.37
N ASP A 228 10.06 -15.94 -7.25
CA ASP A 228 10.80 -15.45 -6.06
C ASP A 228 9.95 -15.46 -4.78
N ILE A 229 8.65 -15.26 -4.95
CA ILE A 229 7.67 -15.28 -3.87
C ILE A 229 7.27 -16.72 -3.56
N ALA A 230 7.03 -17.56 -4.57
CA ALA A 230 6.69 -18.97 -4.40
C ALA A 230 7.77 -19.72 -3.62
N GLU A 231 9.05 -19.62 -4.02
CA GLU A 231 10.18 -20.23 -3.31
C GLU A 231 10.24 -19.80 -1.84
N LYS A 232 10.06 -18.50 -1.59
CA LYS A 232 10.09 -17.94 -0.23
C LYS A 232 8.90 -18.41 0.62
N ILE A 233 7.71 -18.56 0.02
CA ILE A 233 6.51 -19.06 0.67
C ILE A 233 6.69 -20.54 1.05
N GLU A 234 7.14 -21.38 0.11
CA GLU A 234 7.39 -22.81 0.34
C GLU A 234 8.43 -23.02 1.44
N LYS A 235 9.58 -22.33 1.35
CA LYS A 235 10.62 -22.36 2.39
C LYS A 235 10.13 -21.91 3.75
N THR A 236 9.21 -20.95 3.81
CA THR A 236 8.63 -20.46 5.07
C THR A 236 7.63 -21.47 5.66
N ALA A 237 6.91 -22.21 4.82
CA ALA A 237 5.83 -23.11 5.23
C ALA A 237 6.31 -24.42 5.88
N VAL A 238 7.54 -24.85 5.60
CA VAL A 238 8.10 -26.11 6.09
C VAL A 238 8.85 -25.89 7.40
N ILE A 239 8.41 -26.56 8.47
CA ILE A 239 9.14 -26.68 9.74
C ILE A 239 9.71 -28.09 9.81
N THR A 240 11.04 -28.22 9.81
CA THR A 240 11.73 -29.51 9.86
C THR A 240 12.17 -29.88 11.29
N GLU A 241 12.58 -31.13 11.52
CA GLU A 241 13.13 -31.54 12.82
C GLU A 241 14.50 -30.88 13.08
N GLU A 242 15.28 -30.64 12.02
CA GLU A 242 16.54 -29.90 12.08
C GLU A 242 16.31 -28.48 12.63
N SER A 243 15.31 -27.75 12.11
CA SER A 243 14.95 -26.41 12.64
C SER A 243 14.50 -26.44 14.11
N ILE A 244 13.86 -27.52 14.55
CA ILE A 244 13.47 -27.73 15.96
C ILE A 244 14.71 -27.95 16.83
N VAL A 245 15.64 -28.80 16.38
CA VAL A 245 16.90 -29.08 17.07
C VAL A 245 17.78 -27.82 17.15
N GLU A 246 17.94 -27.09 16.05
CA GLU A 246 18.67 -25.82 15.99
C GLU A 246 18.09 -24.79 16.97
N TRP A 247 16.76 -24.62 16.99
CA TRP A 247 16.11 -23.71 17.92
C TRP A 247 16.34 -24.13 19.39
N LEU A 248 16.27 -25.42 19.70
CA LEU A 248 16.51 -25.95 21.05
C LEU A 248 17.97 -25.81 21.52
N GLN A 249 18.95 -25.78 20.61
CA GLN A 249 20.36 -25.57 20.96
C GLN A 249 20.63 -24.15 21.49
N ILE A 250 19.91 -23.15 20.99
CA ILE A 250 20.06 -21.74 21.39
C ILE A 250 19.06 -21.31 22.48
N ALA A 251 18.00 -22.08 22.69
CA ALA A 251 16.98 -21.79 23.69
C ALA A 251 17.45 -22.09 25.13
N PRO A 252 16.83 -21.49 26.16
CA PRO A 252 17.04 -21.90 27.55
C PRO A 252 16.72 -23.38 27.75
N LYS A 253 17.55 -24.10 28.53
CA LYS A 253 17.43 -25.56 28.77
C LYS A 253 16.08 -26.04 29.34
N THR A 254 15.22 -25.13 29.79
CA THR A 254 13.86 -25.40 30.25
C THR A 254 12.84 -25.50 29.10
N LYS A 255 13.22 -25.15 27.87
CA LYS A 255 12.35 -25.15 26.70
C LYS A 255 12.19 -26.55 26.10
N THR A 256 10.98 -26.82 25.64
CA THR A 256 10.56 -28.11 25.10
C THR A 256 10.43 -28.07 23.57
N ARG A 257 10.31 -29.24 22.94
CA ARG A 257 9.94 -29.35 21.52
C ARG A 257 8.62 -28.64 21.18
N GLU A 258 7.69 -28.55 22.13
CA GLU A 258 6.45 -27.81 21.95
C GLU A 258 6.66 -26.29 21.95
N ASP A 259 7.54 -25.77 22.81
CA ASP A 259 7.96 -24.36 22.76
C ASP A 259 8.62 -24.03 21.43
N ALA A 260 9.54 -24.89 20.96
CA ALA A 260 10.20 -24.75 19.66
C ALA A 260 9.19 -24.69 18.52
N LEU A 261 8.22 -25.62 18.48
CA LEU A 261 7.15 -25.62 17.48
C LEU A 261 6.28 -24.35 17.55
N LYS A 262 5.91 -23.87 18.74
CA LYS A 262 5.15 -22.62 18.88
C LYS A 262 5.93 -21.43 18.35
N SER A 263 7.22 -21.32 18.70
CA SER A 263 8.09 -20.24 18.23
C SER A 263 8.33 -20.30 16.74
N LEU A 264 8.63 -21.47 16.16
CA LEU A 264 8.88 -21.63 14.72
C LEU A 264 7.61 -21.34 13.89
N ARG A 265 6.43 -21.77 14.36
CA ARG A 265 5.15 -21.41 13.74
C ARG A 265 4.90 -19.91 13.77
N PHE A 266 5.14 -19.26 14.91
CA PHE A 266 5.02 -17.80 15.04
C PHE A 266 5.95 -17.08 14.05
N TRP A 267 7.24 -17.43 14.01
CA TRP A 267 8.21 -16.80 13.11
C TRP A 267 7.92 -17.09 11.63
N SER A 268 7.40 -18.27 11.31
CA SER A 268 6.94 -18.62 9.97
C SER A 268 5.76 -17.76 9.53
N SER A 269 4.72 -17.63 10.35
CA SER A 269 3.59 -16.73 10.08
C SER A 269 4.02 -15.26 9.94
N GLN A 270 4.92 -14.78 10.81
CA GLN A 270 5.49 -13.42 10.72
C GLN A 270 6.35 -13.19 9.47
N SER A 271 7.12 -14.19 9.04
CA SER A 271 7.87 -14.16 7.77
C SER A 271 6.92 -14.03 6.58
N LEU A 272 5.82 -14.78 6.60
CA LEU A 272 4.81 -14.77 5.55
C LEU A 272 3.98 -13.47 5.55
N ASP A 273 3.59 -12.95 6.72
CA ASP A 273 2.98 -11.61 6.86
C ASP A 273 3.87 -10.53 6.23
N ARG A 274 5.18 -10.53 6.53
CA ARG A 274 6.16 -9.61 5.95
C ARG A 274 6.32 -9.73 4.43
N VAL A 275 6.03 -10.89 3.83
CA VAL A 275 5.94 -11.02 2.37
C VAL A 275 4.76 -10.23 1.84
N PHE A 276 3.55 -10.39 2.42
CA PHE A 276 2.38 -9.66 1.96
C PHE A 276 2.48 -8.14 2.22
N HIS A 277 2.96 -7.72 3.41
CA HIS A 277 3.18 -6.31 3.75
C HIS A 277 4.07 -5.57 2.73
N ARG A 278 5.07 -6.25 2.13
CA ARG A 278 6.04 -5.63 1.19
C ARG A 278 5.79 -5.93 -0.29
N ARG A 279 5.17 -7.07 -0.61
CA ARG A 279 5.10 -7.59 -1.99
C ARG A 279 3.68 -7.63 -2.55
N TRP A 280 2.63 -7.32 -1.78
CA TRP A 280 1.24 -7.43 -2.25
C TRP A 280 0.40 -6.19 -1.94
N ARG A 281 -0.45 -5.74 -2.87
CA ARG A 281 -1.45 -4.67 -2.67
C ARG A 281 -2.76 -5.02 -3.38
N LEU A 282 -3.89 -4.57 -2.83
CA LEU A 282 -5.24 -4.90 -3.31
C LEU A 282 -5.43 -4.62 -4.81
N ASP A 283 -5.05 -3.43 -5.25
CA ASP A 283 -5.28 -2.96 -6.63
C ASP A 283 -4.17 -3.34 -7.62
N CYS A 284 -3.00 -3.77 -7.11
CA CYS A 284 -1.83 -4.10 -7.92
C CYS A 284 -1.52 -5.60 -7.99
N GLY A 285 -2.04 -6.40 -7.06
CA GLY A 285 -1.59 -7.77 -6.86
C GLY A 285 -0.16 -7.83 -6.33
N TRP A 286 0.66 -8.73 -6.87
CA TRP A 286 2.07 -8.86 -6.53
C TRP A 286 2.92 -7.75 -7.18
N LEU A 287 3.68 -7.03 -6.36
CA LEU A 287 4.57 -5.95 -6.78
C LEU A 287 5.89 -6.49 -7.36
N SER A 288 6.46 -5.80 -8.34
CA SER A 288 7.87 -6.01 -8.75
C SER A 288 8.85 -5.68 -7.61
N VAL A 289 10.10 -6.13 -7.71
CA VAL A 289 11.12 -5.86 -6.67
C VAL A 289 11.33 -4.35 -6.53
N GLU A 290 11.37 -3.66 -7.67
CA GLU A 290 11.49 -2.21 -7.81
C GLU A 290 10.33 -1.47 -7.12
N GLU A 291 9.09 -1.91 -7.35
CA GLU A 291 7.92 -1.34 -6.68
C GLU A 291 7.92 -1.56 -5.17
N SER A 292 8.51 -2.66 -4.69
CA SER A 292 8.58 -2.94 -3.25
C SER A 292 9.52 -1.99 -2.49
N TYR A 293 10.50 -1.36 -3.15
CA TYR A 293 11.30 -0.28 -2.54
C TYR A 293 10.48 0.97 -2.19
N ARG A 294 9.28 1.12 -2.77
CA ARG A 294 8.35 2.22 -2.46
C ARG A 294 7.43 1.89 -1.29
N THR A 295 7.45 0.67 -0.76
CA THR A 295 6.53 0.26 0.29
C THR A 295 7.00 0.74 1.67
N LEU A 296 6.07 1.22 2.49
CA LEU A 296 6.30 1.37 3.93
C LEU A 296 5.91 0.06 4.62
N LEU A 297 6.69 -0.36 5.61
CA LEU A 297 6.37 -1.55 6.40
C LEU A 297 5.39 -1.15 7.51
N ILE A 298 4.11 -1.34 7.23
CA ILE A 298 3.04 -1.21 8.21
C ILE A 298 2.87 -2.57 8.86
N GLU A 299 3.46 -2.75 10.05
CA GLU A 299 3.26 -3.97 10.82
C GLU A 299 1.79 -4.03 11.28
N TYR A 300 1.18 -5.22 11.19
CA TYR A 300 -0.25 -5.47 11.43
C TYR A 300 -1.26 -4.86 10.43
N ASP A 301 -0.87 -4.56 9.19
CA ASP A 301 -1.81 -4.23 8.09
C ASP A 301 -2.89 -5.32 7.94
N ALA A 302 -4.12 -5.01 8.37
CA ALA A 302 -5.20 -5.98 8.50
C ALA A 302 -5.64 -6.55 7.14
N LEU A 303 -5.54 -5.77 6.06
CA LEU A 303 -5.88 -6.21 4.72
C LEU A 303 -4.86 -7.23 4.21
N SER A 304 -3.57 -6.94 4.41
CA SER A 304 -2.46 -7.82 4.05
C SER A 304 -2.45 -9.11 4.88
N ILE A 305 -2.69 -9.02 6.19
CA ILE A 305 -2.85 -10.17 7.09
C ILE A 305 -4.00 -11.07 6.64
N ASN A 306 -5.20 -10.52 6.39
CA ASN A 306 -6.34 -11.31 5.95
C ASN A 306 -6.11 -11.90 4.56
N MET A 307 -5.49 -11.16 3.63
CA MET A 307 -5.13 -11.67 2.32
C MET A 307 -4.20 -12.88 2.43
N ARG A 308 -3.12 -12.75 3.21
CA ARG A 308 -2.17 -13.84 3.50
C ARG A 308 -2.88 -15.06 4.10
N ARG A 309 -3.80 -14.85 5.03
CA ARG A 309 -4.60 -15.90 5.69
C ARG A 309 -5.47 -16.67 4.69
N HIS A 310 -6.23 -15.96 3.86
CA HIS A 310 -7.08 -16.55 2.82
C HIS A 310 -6.32 -17.14 1.64
N PHE A 311 -5.11 -16.64 1.35
CA PHE A 311 -4.18 -17.21 0.38
C PHE A 311 -3.60 -18.53 0.90
N ALA A 312 -3.02 -18.53 2.11
CA ALA A 312 -2.38 -19.71 2.69
C ALA A 312 -3.35 -20.88 2.89
N ALA A 313 -4.61 -20.61 3.25
CA ALA A 313 -5.68 -21.62 3.33
C ALA A 313 -5.95 -22.38 2.02
N ARG A 314 -5.51 -21.85 0.87
CA ARG A 314 -5.66 -22.47 -0.46
C ARG A 314 -4.33 -22.91 -1.07
N TYR A 315 -3.27 -22.13 -0.88
CA TYR A 315 -1.95 -22.41 -1.44
C TYR A 315 -1.15 -23.43 -0.61
N LEU A 316 -1.36 -23.45 0.72
CA LEU A 316 -0.62 -24.26 1.69
C LEU A 316 -1.57 -25.07 2.60
N PRO A 317 -2.48 -25.92 2.06
CA PRO A 317 -3.46 -26.66 2.87
C PRO A 317 -2.83 -27.67 3.86
N HIS A 318 -1.53 -27.94 3.73
CA HIS A 318 -0.76 -28.80 4.64
C HIS A 318 -0.16 -28.04 5.85
N ALA A 319 -0.24 -26.69 5.86
CA ALA A 319 0.36 -25.83 6.89
C ALA A 319 -0.71 -24.97 7.61
N PRO A 320 -1.66 -25.58 8.36
CA PRO A 320 -2.81 -24.88 8.95
C PRO A 320 -2.46 -23.72 9.88
N PHE A 321 -1.32 -23.81 10.58
CA PHE A 321 -0.81 -22.76 11.47
C PHE A 321 -0.52 -21.41 10.77
N LEU A 322 -0.51 -21.36 9.43
CA LEU A 322 -0.35 -20.14 8.63
C LEU A 322 -1.68 -19.44 8.31
N TYR A 323 -2.83 -20.09 8.56
CA TYR A 323 -4.14 -19.54 8.25
C TYR A 323 -5.21 -19.66 9.34
N GLU A 324 -5.02 -20.53 10.33
CA GLU A 324 -5.79 -20.55 11.58
C GLU A 324 -5.72 -19.22 12.34
#